data_AF-A0A7Y5HFW3-F1
#
_entry.id   AF-A0A7Y5HFW3-F1
#
_cell.length_a   1.000
_cell.length_b   1.000
_cell.length_c   1.000
_cell.angle_alpha   90.00
_cell.angle_beta   90.00
_cell.angle_gamma   90.00
#
_symmetry.space_group_name_H-M   'P 1'
#
loop_
_entity.id
_entity.type
_entity.pdbx_description
1 polymer ?
#
loop_
_entity_poly.entity_id
_entity_poly.type
_entity_poly.pdbx_seq_one_letter_code
_entity_poly.pdbx_strand_id
1 'polypeptide(L)'
;MSDESASPSPAKVAAAMVLRLLFFTLPIAFVFLPRILNLDPETDLVVLRWAVGSLLLIVGWQALSLRSVHRDLRRMEELLVDVRFGTGVRRDRDAVDILVKALRTPDERARETALRTLRKISGVDLGAEPEPWEAWWRAARATFVRPGNQPLPAPGPRPGKK
;
A
#
# COMPACT_ATOMS: atom_id res chain seq x y z
N MET A 1 18.76 20.50 -11.63
CA MET A 1 17.28 20.52 -11.77
C MET A 1 16.77 19.56 -10.73
N SER A 2 16.61 20.07 -9.51
CA SER A 2 16.30 19.27 -8.32
C SER A 2 14.79 19.29 -8.17
N ASP A 3 14.15 18.17 -8.47
CA ASP A 3 12.75 17.97 -8.14
C ASP A 3 12.62 17.91 -6.62
N GLU A 4 12.01 18.96 -6.08
CA GLU A 4 11.54 19.06 -4.71
C GLU A 4 10.49 17.96 -4.50
N SER A 5 10.92 16.83 -3.94
CA SER A 5 10.07 15.74 -3.50
C SER A 5 9.09 16.32 -2.48
N ALA A 6 7.88 16.61 -2.96
CA ALA A 6 6.81 17.20 -2.18
C ALA A 6 6.32 16.17 -1.14
N SER A 7 7.08 16.06 -0.05
CA SER A 7 6.64 15.46 1.20
C SER A 7 5.21 15.93 1.44
N PRO A 8 4.26 15.01 1.67
CA PRO A 8 2.86 15.37 1.80
C PRO A 8 2.77 16.41 2.91
N SER A 9 2.49 17.65 2.51
CA SER A 9 2.57 18.77 3.44
C SER A 9 1.79 18.41 4.71
N PRO A 10 2.31 18.75 5.90
CA PRO A 10 1.65 18.40 7.16
C PRO A 10 0.19 18.85 7.19
N ALA A 11 -0.17 19.88 6.42
CA ALA A 11 -1.55 20.31 6.22
C ALA A 11 -2.44 19.27 5.52
N LYS A 12 -1.94 18.53 4.53
CA LYS A 12 -2.69 17.46 3.85
C LYS A 12 -2.95 16.27 4.77
N VAL A 13 -1.95 15.90 5.57
CA VAL A 13 -2.08 14.82 6.55
C VAL A 13 -3.07 15.21 7.65
N ALA A 14 -2.96 16.43 8.18
CA ALA A 14 -3.89 16.98 9.15
C ALA A 14 -5.32 17.07 8.59
N ALA A 15 -5.51 17.54 7.36
CA ALA A 15 -6.82 17.60 6.71
C ALA A 15 -7.45 16.21 6.54
N ALA A 16 -6.68 15.20 6.14
CA ALA A 16 -7.16 13.82 6.04
C ALA A 16 -7.55 13.23 7.40
N MET A 17 -6.79 13.57 8.45
CA MET A 17 -7.09 13.16 9.83
C MET A 17 -8.36 13.83 10.36
N VAL A 18 -8.51 15.14 10.16
CA VAL A 18 -9.70 15.92 10.53
C VAL A 18 -10.93 15.42 9.78
N LEU A 19 -10.81 15.14 8.49
CA LEU A 19 -11.91 14.60 7.69
C LEU A 19 -12.38 13.23 8.20
N ARG A 20 -11.44 12.36 8.60
CA ARG A 20 -11.77 11.07 9.23
C ARG A 20 -12.43 11.25 10.58
N LEU A 21 -11.94 12.18 11.39
CA LEU A 21 -12.49 12.45 12.71
C LEU A 21 -13.91 13.01 12.60
N LEU A 22 -14.13 13.96 11.69
CA LEU A 22 -15.45 14.50 11.36
C LEU A 22 -16.41 13.42 10.90
N PHE A 23 -15.98 12.52 10.01
CA PHE A 23 -16.81 11.39 9.58
C PHE A 23 -17.22 10.45 10.72
N PHE A 24 -16.40 10.38 11.77
CA PHE A 24 -16.66 9.53 12.93
C PHE A 24 -17.53 10.21 13.99
N THR A 25 -17.39 11.53 14.18
CA THR A 25 -18.07 12.28 15.25
C THR A 25 -19.38 12.93 14.80
N LEU A 26 -19.53 13.29 13.51
CA LEU A 26 -20.77 13.86 12.97
C LEU A 26 -22.02 12.99 13.20
N PRO A 27 -21.99 11.67 12.97
CA PRO A 27 -23.16 10.83 13.19
C PRO A 27 -23.56 10.80 14.66
N ILE A 28 -22.58 10.78 15.57
CA ILE A 28 -22.80 10.81 17.01
C ILE A 28 -23.45 12.14 17.40
N ALA A 29 -22.87 13.27 16.97
CA ALA A 29 -23.44 14.58 17.22
C ALA A 29 -24.87 14.71 16.67
N PHE A 30 -25.15 14.15 15.49
CA PHE A 30 -26.46 14.19 14.84
C PHE A 30 -27.53 13.37 15.59
N VAL A 31 -27.14 12.29 16.28
CA VAL A 31 -28.05 11.50 17.15
C VAL A 31 -28.40 12.25 18.44
N PHE A 32 -27.46 13.02 18.99
CA PHE A 32 -27.66 13.72 20.27
C PHE A 32 -28.20 15.14 20.13
N LEU A 33 -28.05 15.77 18.95
CA LEU A 33 -28.51 17.15 18.69
C LEU A 33 -30.01 17.37 18.94
N PRO A 34 -30.92 16.46 18.54
CA PRO A 34 -32.37 16.65 18.71
C PRO A 34 -32.77 16.69 20.19
N ARG A 35 -32.11 15.84 20.99
CA ARG A 35 -32.32 15.73 22.43
C ARG A 35 -31.84 16.96 23.18
N ILE A 36 -30.79 17.64 22.69
CA ILE A 36 -30.28 18.89 23.26
C ILE A 36 -31.19 20.07 22.87
N LEU A 37 -31.80 20.03 21.68
CA LEU A 37 -32.63 21.11 21.14
C LEU A 37 -34.13 20.98 21.47
N ASN A 38 -34.53 19.94 22.21
CA ASN A 38 -35.92 19.68 22.60
C ASN A 38 -36.89 19.67 21.40
N LEU A 39 -36.47 19.01 20.32
CA LEU A 39 -37.25 18.85 19.09
C LEU A 39 -38.47 17.96 19.30
N ASP A 40 -39.52 18.23 18.52
CA ASP A 40 -40.83 17.55 18.58
C ASP A 40 -40.66 16.03 18.32
N PRO A 41 -41.30 15.12 19.10
CA PRO A 41 -41.16 13.66 18.99
C PRO A 41 -41.36 13.05 17.59
N GLU A 42 -42.15 13.67 16.69
CA GLU A 42 -42.23 13.19 15.30
C GLU A 42 -40.93 13.40 14.53
N THR A 43 -40.21 14.49 14.81
CA THR A 43 -38.93 14.82 14.19
C THR A 43 -37.83 13.87 14.64
N ASP A 44 -37.89 13.40 15.89
CA ASP A 44 -36.93 12.46 16.47
C ASP A 44 -36.87 11.13 15.70
N LEU A 45 -38.01 10.60 15.26
CA LEU A 45 -38.07 9.35 14.50
C LEU A 45 -37.45 9.49 13.10
N VAL A 46 -37.70 10.61 12.42
CA VAL A 46 -37.14 10.88 11.10
C VAL A 46 -35.63 11.04 11.20
N VAL A 47 -35.14 11.84 12.16
CA VAL A 47 -33.71 12.06 12.40
C VAL A 47 -33.02 10.74 12.78
N LEU A 48 -33.61 9.95 13.67
CA LEU A 48 -33.07 8.64 14.06
C LEU A 48 -32.95 7.70 12.85
N ARG A 49 -33.96 7.65 11.97
CA ARG A 49 -33.92 6.79 10.77
C ARG A 49 -32.79 7.17 9.83
N TRP A 50 -32.59 8.46 9.59
CA TRP A 50 -31.47 8.94 8.78
C TRP A 50 -30.12 8.70 9.45
N ALA A 51 -30.02 8.91 10.76
CA ALA A 51 -28.81 8.65 11.52
C ALA A 51 -28.40 7.18 11.42
N VAL A 52 -29.33 6.25 11.68
CA VAL A 52 -29.10 4.80 11.57
C VAL A 52 -28.74 4.42 10.13
N GLY A 53 -29.45 4.94 9.14
CA GLY A 53 -29.14 4.69 7.73
C GLY A 53 -27.73 5.12 7.33
N SER A 54 -27.31 6.31 7.77
CA SER A 54 -25.97 6.84 7.50
C SER A 54 -24.87 6.03 8.21
N LEU A 55 -25.12 5.62 9.45
CA LEU A 55 -24.19 4.79 10.22
C LEU A 55 -23.99 3.43 9.55
N LEU A 56 -25.07 2.79 9.09
CA LEU A 56 -25.01 1.53 8.36
C LEU A 56 -24.25 1.67 7.04
N LEU A 57 -24.43 2.77 6.31
CA LEU A 57 -23.67 3.08 5.09
C LEU A 57 -22.18 3.23 5.37
N ILE A 58 -21.80 3.97 6.42
CA ILE A 58 -20.40 4.17 6.82
C ILE A 58 -19.77 2.82 7.21
N VAL A 59 -20.45 2.03 8.04
CA VAL A 59 -19.95 0.71 8.48
C VAL A 59 -19.82 -0.25 7.29
N GLY A 60 -20.82 -0.29 6.39
CA GLY A 60 -20.78 -1.10 5.17
C GLY A 60 -19.62 -0.70 4.26
N TRP A 61 -19.40 0.60 4.07
CA TRP A 61 -18.27 1.13 3.30
C TRP A 61 -16.93 0.74 3.94
N GLN A 62 -16.78 0.90 5.25
CA GLN A 62 -15.55 0.51 5.95
C GLN A 62 -15.27 -0.99 5.77
N ALA A 63 -16.29 -1.84 5.95
CA ALA A 63 -16.16 -3.28 5.74
C ALA A 63 -15.74 -3.64 4.31
N LEU A 64 -16.27 -2.93 3.31
CA LEU A 64 -15.88 -3.11 1.90
C LEU A 64 -14.42 -2.69 1.64
N SER A 65 -14.02 -1.55 2.22
CA SER A 65 -12.65 -1.04 2.16
C SER A 65 -11.67 -2.02 2.79
N LEU A 66 -11.96 -2.52 4.00
CA LEU A 66 -11.17 -3.54 4.69
C LEU A 66 -11.08 -4.82 3.84
N ARG A 67 -12.17 -5.26 3.21
CA ARG A 67 -12.16 -6.41 2.28
C ARG A 67 -11.33 -6.18 1.02
N SER A 68 -11.26 -4.95 0.52
CA SER A 68 -10.42 -4.65 -0.66
C SER A 68 -8.94 -4.79 -0.34
N VAL A 69 -8.50 -4.20 0.77
CA VAL A 69 -7.10 -4.29 1.24
C VAL A 69 -6.74 -5.74 1.56
N HIS A 70 -7.65 -6.50 2.16
CA HIS A 70 -7.39 -7.91 2.48
C HIS A 70 -7.24 -8.80 1.23
N ARG A 71 -7.96 -8.49 0.14
CA ARG A 71 -7.78 -9.18 -1.15
C ARG A 71 -6.44 -8.85 -1.78
N ASP A 72 -5.99 -7.62 -1.68
CA ASP A 72 -4.69 -7.20 -2.20
C ASP A 72 -3.56 -7.84 -1.39
N LEU A 73 -3.67 -7.89 -0.06
CA LEU A 73 -2.69 -8.57 0.80
C LEU A 73 -2.58 -10.07 0.48
N ARG A 74 -3.68 -10.78 0.23
CA ARG A 74 -3.63 -12.19 -0.18
C ARG A 74 -2.96 -12.39 -1.52
N ARG A 75 -3.25 -11.52 -2.50
CA ARG A 75 -2.54 -11.55 -3.79
C ARG A 75 -1.06 -11.27 -3.60
N MET A 76 -0.68 -10.35 -2.71
CA MET A 76 0.71 -10.11 -2.39
C MET A 76 1.36 -11.32 -1.73
N GLU A 77 0.67 -12.01 -0.82
CA GLU A 77 1.19 -13.21 -0.16
C GLU A 77 1.37 -14.37 -1.14
N GLU A 78 0.37 -14.63 -1.99
CA GLU A 78 0.47 -15.62 -3.08
C GLU A 78 1.64 -15.27 -4.01
N LEU A 79 1.75 -14.03 -4.46
CA LEU A 79 2.85 -13.58 -5.33
C LEU A 79 4.21 -13.65 -4.63
N LEU A 80 4.30 -13.34 -3.33
CA LEU A 80 5.54 -13.42 -2.56
C LEU A 80 5.99 -14.87 -2.35
N VAL A 81 5.06 -15.78 -2.08
CA VAL A 81 5.32 -17.22 -2.02
C VAL A 81 5.79 -17.71 -3.39
N ASP A 82 5.14 -17.26 -4.45
CA ASP A 82 5.43 -17.70 -5.80
C ASP A 82 6.74 -17.13 -6.38
N VAL A 83 7.10 -15.89 -6.06
CA VAL A 83 8.40 -15.27 -6.39
C VAL A 83 9.53 -15.95 -5.62
N ARG A 84 9.23 -16.49 -4.44
CA ARG A 84 10.20 -17.28 -3.65
C ARG A 84 10.55 -18.61 -4.34
N PHE A 85 9.68 -19.16 -5.21
CA PHE A 85 9.86 -20.50 -5.78
C PHE A 85 9.84 -20.61 -7.32
N GLY A 86 9.42 -19.58 -8.07
CA GLY A 86 9.27 -19.63 -9.53
C GLY A 86 10.44 -19.05 -10.33
N THR A 87 11.00 -19.83 -11.26
CA THR A 87 12.05 -19.43 -12.21
C THR A 87 11.44 -18.78 -13.46
N GLY A 88 11.09 -17.48 -13.41
CA GLY A 88 10.56 -16.79 -14.58
C GLY A 88 10.84 -15.28 -14.59
N VAL A 89 11.62 -14.80 -15.57
CA VAL A 89 11.99 -13.37 -15.72
C VAL A 89 10.75 -12.46 -15.81
N ARG A 90 9.68 -12.92 -16.47
CA ARG A 90 8.42 -12.15 -16.58
C ARG A 90 7.73 -12.01 -15.21
N ARG A 91 7.81 -13.03 -14.37
CA ARG A 91 7.24 -13.06 -13.02
C ARG A 91 7.95 -12.09 -12.09
N ASP A 92 9.28 -12.03 -12.17
CA ASP A 92 10.07 -11.10 -11.36
C ASP A 92 9.73 -9.63 -11.71
N ARG A 93 9.44 -9.33 -12.98
CA ARG A 93 9.04 -7.98 -13.40
C ARG A 93 7.70 -7.56 -12.80
N ASP A 94 6.69 -8.42 -12.90
CA ASP A 94 5.36 -8.15 -12.33
C ASP A 94 5.43 -8.03 -10.80
N ALA A 95 6.29 -8.82 -10.16
CA ALA A 95 6.53 -8.74 -8.72
C ALA A 95 7.13 -7.39 -8.31
N VAL A 96 8.12 -6.87 -9.04
CA VAL A 96 8.71 -5.57 -8.74
C VAL A 96 7.66 -4.45 -8.86
N ASP A 97 6.80 -4.48 -9.90
CA ASP A 97 5.70 -3.50 -10.04
C ASP A 97 4.79 -3.46 -8.79
N ILE A 98 4.50 -4.62 -8.21
CA ILE A 98 3.62 -4.75 -7.06
C ILE A 98 4.34 -4.33 -5.77
N LEU A 99 5.61 -4.72 -5.60
CA LEU A 99 6.41 -4.34 -4.44
C LEU A 99 6.66 -2.83 -4.38
N VAL A 100 6.92 -2.19 -5.52
CA VAL A 100 7.07 -0.73 -5.60
C VAL A 100 5.78 -0.03 -5.19
N LYS A 101 4.60 -0.51 -5.62
CA LYS A 101 3.31 0.01 -5.15
C LYS A 101 3.12 -0.19 -3.65
N ALA A 102 3.58 -1.33 -3.12
CA ALA A 102 3.45 -1.66 -1.71
C ALA A 102 4.22 -0.73 -0.77
N LEU A 103 5.29 -0.09 -1.25
CA LEU A 103 6.00 0.95 -0.48
C LEU A 103 5.13 2.16 -0.16
N ARG A 104 4.08 2.42 -0.94
CA ARG A 104 3.12 3.52 -0.69
C ARG A 104 2.02 3.16 0.30
N THR A 105 1.96 1.90 0.75
CA THR A 105 0.90 1.43 1.66
C THR A 105 1.12 2.02 3.05
N PRO A 106 0.07 2.43 3.78
CA PRO A 106 0.21 2.96 5.14
C PRO A 106 0.67 1.91 6.16
N ASP A 107 0.54 0.61 5.86
CA ASP A 107 0.99 -0.48 6.73
C ASP A 107 2.53 -0.61 6.74
N GLU A 108 3.14 -0.34 7.89
CA GLU A 108 4.59 -0.42 8.09
C GLU A 108 5.15 -1.82 7.80
N ARG A 109 4.46 -2.89 8.23
CA ARG A 109 4.95 -4.26 8.02
C ARG A 109 4.99 -4.62 6.54
N ALA A 110 3.99 -4.17 5.79
CA ALA A 110 3.94 -4.35 4.34
C ALA A 110 5.08 -3.60 3.65
N ARG A 111 5.33 -2.34 4.04
CA ARG A 111 6.45 -1.54 3.52
C ARG A 111 7.81 -2.19 3.77
N GLU A 112 8.09 -2.56 5.01
CA GLU A 112 9.37 -3.22 5.37
C GLU A 112 9.58 -4.52 4.59
N THR A 113 8.53 -5.32 4.43
CA THR A 113 8.57 -6.57 3.68
C THR A 113 8.83 -6.33 2.19
N ALA A 114 8.15 -5.33 1.62
CA ALA A 114 8.33 -4.94 0.23
C ALA A 114 9.76 -4.45 -0.03
N LEU A 115 10.28 -3.59 0.84
CA LEU A 115 11.62 -3.03 0.77
C LEU A 115 12.70 -4.10 0.87
N ARG A 116 12.59 -5.02 1.84
CA ARG A 116 13.51 -6.16 1.97
C ARG A 116 13.51 -7.05 0.73
N THR A 117 12.34 -7.28 0.15
CA THR A 117 12.19 -8.09 -1.05
C THR A 117 12.76 -7.39 -2.28
N LEU A 118 12.52 -6.09 -2.42
CA LEU A 118 13.08 -5.26 -3.49
C LEU A 118 14.60 -5.25 -3.44
N ARG A 119 15.21 -5.06 -2.26
CA ARG A 119 16.67 -5.17 -2.08
C ARG A 119 17.21 -6.54 -2.53
N LYS A 120 16.51 -7.62 -2.16
CA LYS A 120 16.90 -8.97 -2.53
C LYS A 120 16.80 -9.25 -4.04
N ILE A 121 15.75 -8.75 -4.69
CA ILE A 121 15.51 -8.99 -6.12
C ILE A 121 16.43 -8.11 -6.98
N SER A 122 16.57 -6.84 -6.61
CA SER A 122 17.33 -5.85 -7.38
C SER A 122 18.84 -5.91 -7.12
N GLY A 123 19.25 -6.34 -5.92
CA GLY A 123 20.64 -6.29 -5.47
C GLY A 123 21.14 -4.89 -5.11
N VAL A 124 20.26 -3.88 -5.09
CA VAL A 124 20.60 -2.48 -4.73
C VAL A 124 19.84 -2.04 -3.49
N ASP A 125 20.38 -1.06 -2.77
CA ASP A 125 19.70 -0.39 -1.66
C ASP A 125 19.46 1.08 -2.00
N LEU A 126 18.19 1.44 -2.22
CA LEU A 126 17.76 2.79 -2.57
C LEU A 126 17.03 3.50 -1.42
N GLY A 127 17.07 2.92 -0.21
CA GLY A 127 16.36 3.44 0.95
C GLY A 127 14.89 3.01 1.02
N ALA A 128 14.13 3.68 1.90
CA ALA A 128 12.72 3.36 2.18
C ALA A 128 11.71 4.15 1.35
N GLU A 129 12.15 5.25 0.75
CA GLU A 129 11.27 6.09 -0.04
C GLU A 129 10.86 5.39 -1.34
N PRO A 130 9.59 5.49 -1.76
CA PRO A 130 9.09 4.83 -2.96
C PRO A 130 9.64 5.45 -4.26
N GLU A 131 9.93 6.75 -4.30
CA GLU A 131 10.28 7.43 -5.55
C GLU A 131 11.62 6.94 -6.17
N PRO A 132 12.70 6.73 -5.40
CA PRO A 132 13.94 6.13 -5.91
C PRO A 132 13.70 4.74 -6.54
N TRP A 133 12.87 3.92 -5.91
CA TRP A 133 12.52 2.59 -6.42
C TRP A 133 11.73 2.65 -7.71
N GLU A 134 10.81 3.61 -7.85
CA GLU A 134 10.06 3.83 -9.08
C GLU A 134 10.94 4.31 -10.24
N ALA A 135 11.84 5.25 -9.96
CA ALA A 135 12.77 5.76 -10.97
C ALA A 135 13.72 4.66 -11.46
N TRP A 136 14.32 3.91 -10.53
CA TRP A 136 15.15 2.75 -10.84
C TRP A 136 14.35 1.72 -11.66
N TRP A 137 13.14 1.38 -11.21
CA TRP A 137 12.35 0.37 -11.88
C TRP A 137 11.98 0.79 -13.30
N ARG A 138 11.58 2.05 -13.51
CA ARG A 138 11.27 2.58 -14.84
C ARG A 138 12.45 2.45 -15.81
N ALA A 139 13.67 2.68 -15.34
CA ALA A 139 14.88 2.54 -16.14
C ALA A 139 15.28 1.06 -16.38
N ALA A 140 15.17 0.22 -15.34
CA ALA A 140 15.60 -1.18 -15.40
C ALA A 140 14.56 -2.11 -16.05
N ARG A 141 13.28 -1.73 -16.13
CA ARG A 141 12.16 -2.63 -16.49
C ARG A 141 12.37 -3.43 -17.77
N ALA A 142 12.91 -2.80 -18.82
CA ALA A 142 13.12 -3.45 -20.11
C ALA A 142 14.27 -4.47 -20.07
N THR A 143 15.33 -4.15 -19.31
CA THR A 143 16.60 -4.89 -19.26
C THR A 143 16.77 -5.72 -17.98
N PHE A 144 15.76 -5.74 -17.11
CA PHE A 144 15.87 -6.38 -15.80
C PHE A 144 16.16 -7.87 -15.94
N VAL A 145 17.31 -8.27 -15.39
CA VAL A 145 17.76 -9.66 -15.22
C VAL A 145 18.11 -9.83 -13.75
N ARG A 146 17.53 -10.84 -13.11
CA ARG A 146 17.80 -11.13 -11.70
C ARG A 146 19.29 -11.47 -11.52
N PRO A 147 19.99 -10.87 -10.53
CA PRO A 147 21.43 -11.09 -10.33
C PRO A 147 21.83 -12.57 -10.19
N GLY A 148 20.95 -13.42 -9.63
CA GLY A 148 21.18 -14.86 -9.48
C GLY A 148 20.95 -15.71 -10.74
N ASN A 149 20.45 -15.12 -11.84
CA ASN A 149 20.23 -15.82 -13.11
C ASN A 149 21.31 -15.52 -14.15
N GLN A 150 22.37 -14.79 -13.79
CA GLN A 150 23.53 -14.70 -14.67
C GLN A 150 24.12 -16.12 -14.82
N PRO A 151 24.30 -16.62 -16.06
CA PRO A 151 25.03 -17.86 -16.29
C PRO A 151 26.37 -17.73 -15.58
N LEU A 152 26.70 -18.68 -14.69
CA LEU A 152 28.03 -18.71 -14.08
C LEU A 152 29.06 -18.58 -15.21
N PRO A 153 30.02 -17.63 -15.11
CA PRO A 153 31.10 -17.57 -16.09
C PRO A 153 31.72 -18.95 -16.15
N ALA A 154 31.89 -19.48 -17.38
CA ALA A 154 32.43 -20.81 -17.58
C ALA A 154 33.69 -20.98 -16.70
N PRO A 155 33.84 -22.10 -15.98
CA PRO A 155 34.97 -22.29 -15.10
C PRO A 155 36.24 -22.03 -15.91
N GLY A 156 37.02 -21.03 -15.46
CA GLY A 156 38.26 -20.66 -16.13
C GLY A 156 39.19 -21.87 -16.26
N PRO A 157 40.09 -21.88 -17.26
CA PRO A 157 41.01 -22.98 -17.45
C PRO A 157 41.74 -23.26 -16.13
N ARG A 158 41.60 -24.49 -15.62
CA ARG A 158 42.27 -24.91 -14.39
C ARG A 158 43.77 -24.65 -14.58
N PRO A 159 44.46 -23.96 -13.66
CA PRO A 159 45.90 -23.75 -13.77
C PRO A 159 46.56 -25.11 -13.87
N GLY A 160 47.23 -25.37 -14.99
CA GLY A 160 47.94 -26.61 -15.25
C GLY A 160 48.93 -26.83 -14.12
N LYS A 161 48.79 -27.94 -13.40
CA LYS A 161 49.82 -28.42 -12.48
C LYS A 161 51.06 -28.70 -13.33
N LYS A 162 52.10 -27.87 -13.15
CA LYS A 162 53.45 -28.16 -13.63
C LYS A 162 54.10 -29.16 -12.68
#